data_AF-A0A431I4Q2-F1
#
_entry.id   AF-A0A431I4Q2-F1
#
_cell.length_a   1.000
_cell.length_b   1.000
_cell.length_c   1.000
_cell.angle_alpha   90.00
_cell.angle_beta   90.00
_cell.angle_gamma   90.00
#
_symmetry.space_group_name_H-M   'P 1'
#
loop_
_entity.id
_entity.type
_entity.pdbx_description
1 polymer ?
#
loop_
_entity_poly.entity_id
_entity_poly.type
_entity_poly.pdbx_seq_one_letter_code
_entity_poly.pdbx_strand_id
1 'polypeptide(L)'
;MDKPNFEEVYDIIRETVYKRKHKWVYQLSWLDYDDVASIIMMHLHKKWHLYNPKQPLLNWVNRISTNQIINLARNHYNTYLPPCASCVCNTGDDSCSLFGTQGEACGVYKKWVDAKKKESYNINIPLSTENHQAELSNMSADTLDYDTIIPKLEVQAKKILTNREQIVFKSFFINKETEQEVLLKLGFKNNNKNHKLLDSVKESIYKKLKKFIYSDECDISF
;
A
#
# COMPACT_ATOMS: atom_id res chain seq x y z
N MET A 1 34.38 23.14 33.06
CA MET A 1 33.83 21.84 32.64
C MET A 1 34.36 21.57 31.26
N ASP A 2 35.12 20.49 31.12
CA ASP A 2 35.60 20.06 29.82
C ASP A 2 34.44 19.52 28.99
N LYS A 3 34.57 19.68 27.68
CA LYS A 3 33.57 19.21 26.72
C LYS A 3 33.63 17.68 26.68
N PRO A 4 32.55 16.97 26.98
CA PRO A 4 32.55 15.52 26.85
C PRO A 4 32.76 15.12 25.39
N ASN A 5 33.33 13.94 25.18
CA ASN A 5 33.35 13.35 23.86
C ASN A 5 31.90 12.99 23.44
N PHE A 6 31.61 13.00 22.14
CA PHE A 6 30.27 12.66 21.65
C PHE A 6 29.86 11.24 22.08
N GLU A 7 30.81 10.30 21.99
CA GLU A 7 30.58 8.88 22.35
C GLU A 7 30.23 8.69 23.82
N GLU A 8 30.79 9.50 24.72
CA GLU A 8 30.53 9.42 26.17
C GLU A 8 29.08 9.76 26.52
N VAL A 9 28.43 10.59 25.69
CA VAL A 9 27.05 11.03 25.89
C VAL A 9 26.12 10.53 24.79
N TYR A 10 26.57 9.58 23.98
CA TYR A 10 25.83 9.07 22.82
C TYR A 10 24.43 8.59 23.21
N ASP A 11 24.33 7.77 24.25
CA ASP A 11 23.04 7.21 24.71
C ASP A 11 22.08 8.29 25.18
N ILE A 12 22.59 9.31 25.89
CA ILE A 12 21.80 10.45 26.37
C ILE A 12 21.26 11.24 25.17
N ILE A 13 22.11 11.48 24.16
CA ILE A 13 21.72 12.18 22.93
C ILE A 13 20.66 11.36 22.19
N ARG A 14 20.91 10.07 22.00
CA ARG A 14 19.99 9.14 21.31
C ARG A 14 18.63 9.11 22.00
N GLU A 15 18.58 8.90 23.30
CA GLU A 15 17.32 8.88 24.05
C GLU A 15 16.55 10.21 23.89
N THR A 16 17.27 11.34 23.90
CA THR A 16 16.67 12.67 23.70
C THR A 16 16.09 12.85 22.30
N VAL A 17 16.77 12.35 21.27
CA VAL A 17 16.26 12.33 19.90
C VAL A 17 14.99 11.47 19.85
N TYR A 18 15.04 10.25 20.38
CA TYR A 18 13.91 9.31 20.35
C TYR A 18 12.66 9.81 21.07
N LYS A 19 12.81 10.57 22.17
CA LYS A 19 11.69 11.25 22.85
C LYS A 19 10.93 12.22 21.94
N ARG A 20 11.51 12.67 20.83
CA ARG A 20 10.89 13.58 19.85
C ARG A 20 10.18 12.87 18.70
N LYS A 21 10.03 11.54 18.74
CA LYS A 21 9.26 10.77 17.75
C LYS A 21 7.87 11.35 17.49
N HIS A 22 7.15 11.76 18.53
CA HIS A 22 5.82 12.36 18.41
C HIS A 22 5.78 13.65 17.55
N LYS A 23 6.91 14.36 17.36
CA LYS A 23 6.97 15.54 16.49
C LYS A 23 7.08 15.18 15.01
N TRP A 24 7.41 13.93 14.68
CA TRP A 24 7.35 13.40 13.33
C TRP A 24 5.92 12.94 13.05
N VAL A 25 5.04 13.92 12.81
CA VAL A 25 3.62 13.70 12.48
C VAL A 25 3.45 13.29 11.01
N TYR A 26 4.45 13.60 10.20
CA TYR A 26 4.48 13.32 8.78
C TYR A 26 5.01 11.91 8.51
N GLN A 27 4.15 10.92 8.68
CA GLN A 27 4.49 9.53 8.36
C GLN A 27 4.52 9.35 6.85
N LEU A 28 5.67 9.65 6.25
CA LEU A 28 5.99 9.19 4.90
C LEU A 28 6.07 7.66 4.95
N SER A 29 5.36 6.99 4.05
CA SER A 29 5.31 5.52 3.99
C SER A 29 6.69 4.86 3.83
N TRP A 30 7.68 5.61 3.33
CA TRP A 30 9.02 5.14 3.03
C TRP A 30 10.11 5.70 3.96
N LEU A 31 9.77 6.65 4.85
CA LEU A 31 10.74 7.26 5.78
C LEU A 31 10.20 7.17 7.19
N ASP A 32 10.65 6.14 7.90
CA ASP A 32 10.26 5.92 9.28
C ASP A 32 11.03 6.85 10.24
N TYR A 33 10.68 6.78 11.53
CA TYR A 33 11.35 7.62 12.50
C TYR A 33 12.78 7.16 12.84
N ASP A 34 13.12 5.90 12.63
CA ASP A 34 14.46 5.39 12.90
C ASP A 34 15.47 5.94 11.88
N ASP A 35 15.05 6.07 10.62
CA ASP A 35 15.80 6.78 9.58
C ASP A 35 15.97 8.25 9.94
N VAL A 36 14.88 8.92 10.35
CA VAL A 36 14.91 10.33 10.77
C VAL A 36 15.84 10.53 11.96
N ALA A 37 15.78 9.64 12.97
CA ALA A 37 16.65 9.68 14.14
C ALA A 37 18.13 9.54 13.71
N SER A 38 18.44 8.62 12.80
CA SER A 38 19.80 8.42 12.26
C SER A 38 20.33 9.67 11.56
N ILE A 39 19.50 10.33 10.74
CA ILE A 39 19.86 11.60 10.09
C ILE A 39 20.16 12.69 11.14
N ILE A 40 19.33 12.81 12.17
CA ILE A 40 19.51 13.77 13.26
C ILE A 40 20.80 13.49 14.03
N MET A 41 21.08 12.22 14.35
CA MET A 41 22.30 11.80 15.05
C MET A 41 23.56 12.15 14.24
N MET A 42 23.58 11.84 12.95
CA MET A 42 24.68 12.22 12.05
C MET A 42 24.89 13.76 12.04
N HIS A 43 23.79 14.52 12.01
CA HIS A 43 23.87 15.98 12.00
C HIS A 43 24.37 16.56 13.33
N LEU A 44 23.96 15.98 14.46
CA LEU A 44 24.47 16.32 15.78
C LEU A 44 25.96 16.05 15.90
N HIS A 45 26.43 14.89 15.41
CA HIS A 45 27.85 14.53 15.39
C HIS A 45 28.66 15.53 14.55
N LYS A 46 28.22 15.83 13.32
CA LYS A 46 28.85 16.85 12.45
C LYS A 46 28.93 18.21 13.13
N LYS A 47 27.91 18.58 13.91
CA LYS A 47 27.84 19.85 14.63
C LYS A 47 28.39 19.80 16.06
N TRP A 48 28.95 18.68 16.49
CA TRP A 48 29.40 18.51 17.87
C TRP A 48 30.42 19.57 18.25
N HIS A 49 31.33 19.92 17.33
CA HIS A 49 32.31 20.99 17.51
C HIS A 49 31.69 22.35 17.95
N LEU A 50 30.45 22.64 17.55
CA LEU A 50 29.71 23.87 17.91
C LEU A 50 29.03 23.82 19.29
N TYR A 51 28.99 22.66 19.96
CA TYR A 51 28.41 22.55 21.28
C TYR A 51 29.25 23.31 22.32
N ASN A 52 28.57 24.17 23.10
CA ASN A 52 29.15 24.92 24.20
C ASN A 52 28.83 24.18 25.54
N PRO A 53 29.83 23.65 26.25
CA PRO A 53 29.64 22.92 27.52
C PRO A 53 29.01 23.75 28.64
N LYS A 54 29.02 25.08 28.53
CA LYS A 54 28.33 25.97 29.48
C LYS A 54 26.81 25.89 29.38
N GLN A 55 26.27 25.32 28.31
CA GLN A 55 24.83 25.16 28.10
C GLN A 55 24.40 23.71 28.36
N PRO A 56 23.19 23.48 28.92
CA PRO A 56 22.67 22.13 29.10
C PRO A 56 22.62 21.35 27.78
N LEU A 57 23.29 20.20 27.74
CA LEU A 57 23.40 19.34 26.55
C LEU A 57 22.04 19.05 25.94
N LEU A 58 21.08 18.61 26.77
CA LEU A 58 19.73 18.24 26.34
C LEU A 58 19.02 19.39 25.61
N ASN A 59 19.19 20.63 26.06
CA ASN A 59 18.56 21.79 25.42
C ASN A 59 19.14 22.06 24.03
N TRP A 60 20.46 21.93 23.90
CA TRP A 60 21.14 22.10 22.62
C TRP A 60 20.75 21.00 21.63
N VAL A 61 20.75 19.73 22.07
CA VAL A 61 20.30 18.56 21.29
C VAL A 61 18.83 18.73 20.87
N ASN A 62 17.96 19.13 21.79
CA ASN A 62 16.53 19.34 21.53
C ASN A 62 16.29 20.38 20.44
N ARG A 63 17.02 21.50 20.48
CA ARG A 63 16.92 22.56 19.49
C ARG A 63 17.34 22.07 18.11
N ILE A 64 18.48 21.39 18.01
CA ILE A 64 18.96 20.87 16.73
C ILE A 64 17.98 19.82 16.19
N SER A 65 17.58 18.86 17.02
CA SER A 65 16.66 17.78 16.64
C SER A 65 15.33 18.33 16.13
N THR A 66 14.73 19.29 16.85
CA THR A 66 13.47 19.92 16.42
C THR A 66 13.63 20.63 15.08
N ASN A 67 14.72 21.38 14.89
CA ASN A 67 14.98 22.07 13.63
C ASN A 67 15.22 21.08 12.48
N GLN A 68 15.90 19.96 12.71
CA GLN A 68 16.10 18.92 11.71
C GLN A 68 14.78 18.24 11.32
N ILE A 69 13.94 17.88 12.29
CA ILE A 69 12.59 17.32 12.03
C ILE A 69 11.77 18.26 11.15
N ILE A 70 11.72 19.55 11.50
CA ILE A 70 11.00 20.57 10.72
C ILE A 70 11.57 20.71 9.30
N ASN A 71 12.90 20.71 9.17
CA ASN A 71 13.54 20.85 7.87
C ASN A 71 13.36 19.60 7.00
N LEU A 72 13.44 18.40 7.56
CA LEU A 72 13.17 17.16 6.85
C LEU A 72 11.73 17.12 6.35
N ALA A 73 10.76 17.40 7.22
CA ALA A 73 9.36 17.50 6.82
C ALA A 73 9.17 18.56 5.72
N ARG A 74 9.72 19.76 5.89
CA ARG A 74 9.65 20.80 4.85
C ARG A 74 10.30 20.35 3.54
N ASN A 75 11.44 19.67 3.58
CA ASN A 75 12.13 19.24 2.38
C ASN A 75 11.37 18.11 1.66
N HIS A 76 10.78 17.16 2.38
CA HIS A 76 10.05 16.07 1.71
C HIS A 76 8.69 16.50 1.15
N TYR A 77 7.99 17.41 1.83
CA TYR A 77 6.65 17.85 1.40
C TYR A 77 6.67 19.11 0.54
N ASN A 78 7.57 20.07 0.81
CA ASN A 78 7.54 21.39 0.20
C ASN A 78 8.66 21.67 -0.80
N THR A 79 9.61 20.76 -1.02
CA THR A 79 10.71 21.00 -1.99
C THR A 79 10.17 21.17 -3.40
N TYR A 80 9.13 20.42 -3.72
CA TYR A 80 8.56 20.38 -5.06
C TYR A 80 7.25 21.14 -5.17
N LEU A 81 6.57 21.48 -4.06
CA LEU A 81 5.30 22.20 -4.15
C LEU A 81 5.45 23.53 -4.92
N PRO A 82 4.47 23.90 -5.74
CA PRO A 82 4.46 25.21 -6.37
C PRO A 82 4.41 26.29 -5.29
N PRO A 83 5.02 27.47 -5.52
CA PRO A 83 4.99 28.56 -4.54
C PRO A 83 3.57 29.03 -4.22
N CYS A 84 2.61 28.75 -5.10
CA CYS A 84 1.19 29.03 -4.90
C CYS A 84 0.56 28.21 -3.75
N ALA A 85 1.11 27.05 -3.38
CA ALA A 85 0.57 26.23 -2.29
C ALA A 85 0.59 26.94 -0.92
N SER A 86 1.51 27.89 -0.73
CA SER A 86 1.62 28.71 0.48
C SER A 86 1.48 30.22 0.19
N CYS A 87 0.94 30.58 -0.97
CA CYS A 87 0.84 31.98 -1.40
C CYS A 87 -0.44 32.64 -0.90
N VAL A 88 -0.34 33.87 -0.39
CA VAL A 88 -1.50 34.67 0.04
C VAL A 88 -2.45 35.05 -1.09
N CYS A 89 -1.98 35.02 -2.33
CA CYS A 89 -2.77 35.35 -3.52
C CYS A 89 -3.50 34.14 -4.10
N ASN A 90 -3.29 32.94 -3.54
CA ASN A 90 -3.99 31.74 -3.98
C ASN A 90 -5.44 31.78 -3.45
N THR A 91 -6.40 31.79 -4.37
CA THR A 91 -7.84 31.82 -4.07
C THR A 91 -8.50 30.44 -4.17
N GLY A 92 -7.71 29.38 -4.37
CA GLY A 92 -8.16 28.00 -4.54
C GLY A 92 -7.94 27.51 -5.96
N ASP A 93 -7.72 26.20 -6.10
CA ASP A 93 -7.44 25.55 -7.38
C ASP A 93 -6.29 26.26 -8.13
N ASP A 94 -6.45 26.57 -9.41
CA ASP A 94 -5.48 27.31 -10.24
C ASP A 94 -5.70 28.84 -10.24
N SER A 95 -6.56 29.36 -9.35
CA SER A 95 -6.89 30.79 -9.33
C SER A 95 -5.90 31.64 -8.52
N CYS A 96 -5.67 32.87 -8.97
CA CYS A 96 -4.76 33.83 -8.34
C CYS A 96 -5.40 35.22 -8.31
N SER A 97 -5.49 35.85 -7.13
CA SER A 97 -6.11 37.17 -6.97
C SER A 97 -5.37 38.30 -7.69
N LEU A 98 -4.07 38.14 -7.98
CA LEU A 98 -3.25 39.15 -8.66
C LEU A 98 -3.23 39.00 -10.18
N PHE A 99 -3.18 37.77 -10.68
CA PHE A 99 -2.93 37.49 -12.11
C PHE A 99 -4.10 36.75 -12.77
N GLY A 100 -5.21 36.51 -12.06
CA GLY A 100 -6.33 35.68 -12.50
C GLY A 100 -6.03 34.19 -12.32
N THR A 101 -4.92 33.71 -12.92
CA THR A 101 -4.48 32.31 -12.84
C THR A 101 -3.06 32.18 -12.33
N GLN A 102 -2.75 31.02 -11.75
CA GLN A 102 -1.41 30.66 -11.32
C GLN A 102 -0.55 30.32 -12.54
N GLY A 103 0.60 30.98 -12.68
CA GLY A 103 1.47 30.74 -13.85
C GLY A 103 2.68 31.66 -13.91
N GLU A 104 3.40 31.61 -15.03
CA GLU A 104 4.67 32.33 -15.25
C GLU A 104 4.56 33.86 -15.24
N ALA A 105 3.33 34.41 -15.30
CA ALA A 105 3.08 35.82 -15.05
C ALA A 105 3.52 36.24 -13.64
N CYS A 106 3.49 35.33 -12.66
CA CYS A 106 4.07 35.53 -11.35
C CYS A 106 5.57 35.23 -11.38
N GLY A 107 6.41 36.23 -11.09
CA GLY A 107 7.87 36.06 -11.08
C GLY A 107 8.39 35.01 -10.08
N VAL A 108 7.65 34.73 -9.00
CA VAL A 108 8.00 33.66 -8.05
C VAL A 108 7.69 32.28 -8.63
N TYR A 109 6.53 32.14 -9.27
CA TYR A 109 6.16 30.91 -9.98
C TYR A 109 7.11 30.63 -11.14
N LYS A 110 7.45 31.66 -11.92
CA LYS A 110 8.42 31.55 -13.01
C LYS A 110 9.78 31.03 -12.53
N LYS A 111 10.33 31.59 -11.44
CA LYS A 111 11.57 31.09 -10.84
C LYS A 111 11.50 29.61 -10.41
N TRP A 112 10.34 29.15 -9.96
CA TRP A 112 10.14 27.74 -9.60
C TRP A 112 10.12 26.84 -10.83
N VAL A 113 9.49 27.27 -11.93
CA VAL A 113 9.55 26.59 -13.23
C VAL A 113 10.98 26.57 -13.77
N ASP A 114 11.65 27.73 -13.82
CA ASP A 114 13.03 27.87 -14.32
C ASP A 114 14.03 27.01 -13.52
N ALA A 115 13.78 26.81 -12.22
CA ALA A 115 14.57 25.93 -11.35
C ALA A 115 14.29 24.43 -11.54
N LYS A 116 13.53 24.04 -12.57
CA LYS A 116 13.12 22.66 -12.90
C LYS A 116 12.36 21.92 -11.79
N LYS A 117 11.71 22.69 -10.91
CA LYS A 117 10.95 22.12 -9.79
C LYS A 117 9.57 21.64 -10.22
N LYS A 118 9.05 22.14 -11.35
CA LYS A 118 7.78 21.71 -11.94
C LYS A 118 7.86 20.27 -12.42
N GLU A 119 8.93 19.89 -13.09
CA GLU A 119 9.19 18.53 -13.56
C GLU A 119 9.35 17.59 -12.36
N SER A 120 10.13 18.01 -11.37
CA SER A 120 10.31 17.23 -10.14
C SER A 120 8.99 17.08 -9.37
N TYR A 121 8.12 18.09 -9.36
CA TYR A 121 6.78 18.02 -8.78
C TYR A 121 5.91 16.99 -9.48
N ASN A 122 5.85 17.05 -10.82
CA ASN A 122 5.06 16.13 -11.63
C ASN A 122 5.51 14.67 -11.50
N ILE A 123 6.80 14.42 -11.23
CA ILE A 123 7.36 13.08 -11.03
C ILE A 123 7.10 12.56 -9.61
N ASN A 124 7.25 13.41 -8.59
CA ASN A 124 7.29 12.96 -7.20
C ASN A 124 5.94 13.03 -6.48
N ILE A 125 4.96 13.76 -7.01
CA ILE A 125 3.65 13.88 -6.38
C ILE A 125 2.68 12.87 -6.98
N PRO A 126 2.00 12.07 -6.15
CA PRO A 126 0.99 11.13 -6.63
C PRO A 126 -0.11 11.89 -7.35
N LEU A 127 -0.49 11.42 -8.53
CA LEU A 127 -1.63 11.94 -9.27
C LEU A 127 -2.92 11.61 -8.50
N SER A 128 -3.90 12.51 -8.55
CA SER A 128 -5.22 12.20 -7.98
C SER A 128 -5.83 11.02 -8.72
N THR A 129 -6.28 10.02 -7.95
CA THR A 129 -7.00 8.85 -8.45
C THR A 129 -8.33 9.23 -9.10
N GLU A 130 -8.91 10.37 -8.73
CA GLU A 130 -10.15 10.90 -9.29
C GLU A 130 -10.01 11.24 -10.78
N ASN A 131 -8.82 11.72 -11.18
CA ASN A 131 -8.53 12.10 -12.57
C ASN A 131 -8.05 10.93 -13.45
N HIS A 132 -7.74 9.79 -12.85
CA HIS A 132 -7.16 8.61 -13.53
C HIS A 132 -8.01 7.35 -13.30
N GLN A 133 -9.30 7.54 -13.03
CA GLN A 133 -10.23 6.45 -12.77
C GLN A 133 -10.28 5.44 -13.92
N ALA A 134 -10.11 5.90 -15.16
CA ALA A 134 -10.01 5.05 -16.34
C ALA A 134 -8.76 4.16 -16.34
N GLU A 135 -7.60 4.65 -15.89
CA GLU A 135 -6.36 3.86 -15.83
C GLU A 135 -6.41 2.82 -14.70
N LEU A 136 -7.02 3.18 -13.57
CA LEU A 136 -7.29 2.25 -12.47
C LEU A 136 -8.32 1.17 -12.87
N SER A 137 -9.35 1.56 -13.63
CA SER A 137 -10.40 0.64 -14.10
C SER A 137 -9.92 -0.24 -15.27
N ASN A 138 -8.95 0.25 -16.05
CA ASN A 138 -8.34 -0.45 -17.17
C ASN A 138 -7.07 -1.22 -16.78
N MET A 139 -6.76 -1.34 -15.47
CA MET A 139 -5.95 -2.48 -15.07
C MET A 139 -6.73 -3.72 -15.50
N SER A 140 -6.29 -4.34 -16.60
CA SER A 140 -6.72 -5.69 -16.95
C SER A 140 -6.34 -6.51 -15.74
N ALA A 141 -7.30 -6.71 -14.85
CA ALA A 141 -7.18 -7.79 -13.93
C ALA A 141 -6.93 -9.01 -14.82
N ASP A 142 -6.03 -9.90 -14.41
CA ASP A 142 -6.10 -11.30 -14.80
C ASP A 142 -7.41 -11.88 -14.23
N THR A 143 -8.55 -11.29 -14.61
CA THR A 143 -9.88 -11.73 -14.25
C THR A 143 -10.09 -12.98 -15.06
N LEU A 144 -9.97 -14.10 -14.35
CA LEU A 144 -10.51 -15.36 -14.78
C LEU A 144 -11.95 -15.13 -15.23
N ASP A 145 -12.20 -15.28 -16.51
CA ASP A 145 -13.54 -15.24 -17.07
C ASP A 145 -14.26 -16.54 -16.68
N TYR A 146 -14.93 -16.50 -15.53
CA TYR A 146 -15.65 -17.65 -15.00
C TYR A 146 -16.74 -18.14 -15.96
N ASP A 147 -17.30 -17.28 -16.82
CA ASP A 147 -18.34 -17.65 -17.78
C ASP A 147 -17.79 -18.52 -18.90
N THR A 148 -16.51 -18.39 -19.26
CA THR A 148 -15.84 -19.28 -20.22
C THR A 148 -15.15 -20.48 -19.57
N ILE A 149 -14.67 -20.34 -18.33
CA ILE A 149 -13.94 -21.41 -17.62
C ILE A 149 -14.89 -22.48 -17.05
N ILE A 150 -16.04 -22.08 -16.46
CA ILE A 150 -16.98 -23.02 -15.84
C ILE A 150 -17.50 -24.07 -16.85
N PRO A 151 -17.92 -23.71 -18.08
CA PRO A 151 -18.36 -24.70 -19.07
C PRO A 151 -17.26 -25.66 -19.50
N LYS A 152 -16.01 -25.17 -19.65
CA LYS A 152 -14.85 -26.02 -19.96
C LYS A 152 -14.61 -27.03 -18.84
N LEU A 153 -14.68 -26.59 -17.58
CA LEU A 153 -14.55 -27.47 -16.41
C LEU A 153 -15.66 -28.53 -16.36
N GLU A 154 -16.92 -28.17 -16.65
CA GLU A 154 -18.03 -29.13 -16.70
C GLU A 154 -17.80 -30.24 -17.73
N VAL A 155 -17.31 -29.88 -18.93
CA VAL A 155 -17.04 -30.86 -20.01
C VAL A 155 -15.94 -31.83 -19.59
N GLN A 156 -14.87 -31.34 -18.96
CA GLN A 156 -13.79 -32.19 -18.49
C GLN A 156 -14.20 -33.04 -17.28
N ALA A 157 -14.95 -32.48 -16.34
CA ALA A 157 -15.47 -33.20 -15.18
C ALA A 157 -16.36 -34.39 -15.59
N LYS A 158 -17.17 -34.26 -16.64
CA LYS A 158 -18.00 -35.36 -17.18
C LYS A 158 -17.20 -36.56 -17.66
N LYS A 159 -15.95 -36.38 -18.09
CA LYS A 159 -15.09 -37.49 -18.57
C LYS A 159 -14.58 -38.37 -17.43
N ILE A 160 -14.50 -37.84 -16.21
CA ILE A 160 -13.84 -38.47 -15.07
C ILE A 160 -14.84 -38.92 -14.00
N LEU A 161 -15.92 -38.15 -13.85
CA LEU A 161 -16.92 -38.39 -12.81
C LEU A 161 -17.99 -39.37 -13.27
N THR A 162 -18.42 -40.25 -12.37
CA THR A 162 -19.58 -41.13 -12.59
C THR A 162 -20.89 -40.34 -12.61
N ASN A 163 -21.97 -40.89 -13.20
CA ASN A 163 -23.27 -40.21 -13.29
C ASN A 163 -23.79 -39.67 -11.94
N ARG A 164 -23.53 -40.39 -10.83
CA ARG A 164 -23.91 -39.93 -9.48
C ARG A 164 -23.04 -38.79 -8.99
N GLU A 165 -21.73 -38.86 -9.24
CA GLU A 165 -20.78 -37.80 -8.90
C GLU A 165 -21.02 -36.52 -9.72
N GLN A 166 -21.46 -36.64 -10.97
CA GLN A 166 -21.82 -35.50 -11.81
C GLN A 166 -23.02 -34.72 -11.27
N ILE A 167 -24.05 -35.43 -10.78
CA ILE A 167 -25.23 -34.82 -10.15
C ILE A 167 -24.79 -34.05 -8.91
N VAL A 168 -23.97 -34.68 -8.04
CA VAL A 168 -23.43 -34.03 -6.84
C VAL A 168 -22.56 -32.83 -7.20
N PHE A 169 -21.69 -32.95 -8.21
CA PHE A 169 -20.83 -31.89 -8.68
C PHE A 169 -21.63 -30.66 -9.13
N LYS A 170 -22.60 -30.85 -10.01
CA LYS A 170 -23.42 -29.75 -10.53
C LYS A 170 -24.28 -29.10 -9.45
N SER A 171 -24.94 -29.92 -8.61
CA SER A 171 -25.79 -29.42 -7.53
C SER A 171 -25.04 -28.60 -6.49
N PHE A 172 -23.86 -29.05 -6.04
CA PHE A 172 -23.10 -28.35 -5.00
C PHE A 172 -22.24 -27.21 -5.53
N PHE A 173 -21.44 -27.48 -6.58
CA PHE A 173 -20.37 -26.57 -6.98
C PHE A 173 -20.82 -25.50 -7.98
N ILE A 174 -21.94 -25.73 -8.68
CA ILE A 174 -22.47 -24.79 -9.69
C ILE A 174 -23.78 -24.16 -9.19
N ASN A 175 -24.75 -24.99 -8.82
CA ASN A 175 -26.08 -24.53 -8.43
C ASN A 175 -26.19 -24.06 -6.97
N LYS A 176 -25.17 -24.33 -6.12
CA LYS A 176 -25.14 -23.98 -4.69
C LYS A 176 -26.36 -24.50 -3.90
N GLU A 177 -26.82 -25.70 -4.22
CA GLU A 177 -27.95 -26.35 -3.56
C GLU A 177 -27.57 -26.86 -2.16
N THR A 178 -28.56 -27.00 -1.28
CA THR A 178 -28.35 -27.50 0.08
C THR A 178 -28.20 -29.02 0.11
N GLU A 179 -27.53 -29.56 1.13
CA GLU A 179 -27.29 -31.01 1.24
C GLU A 179 -28.57 -31.83 1.24
N GLN A 180 -29.64 -31.28 1.82
CA GLN A 180 -30.94 -31.93 1.90
C GLN A 180 -31.57 -32.07 0.50
N GLU A 181 -31.49 -31.03 -0.31
CA GLU A 181 -31.99 -31.03 -1.69
C GLU A 181 -31.21 -32.01 -2.56
N VAL A 182 -29.89 -32.08 -2.39
CA VAL A 182 -29.05 -33.03 -3.14
C VAL A 182 -29.34 -34.48 -2.75
N LEU A 183 -29.53 -34.77 -1.46
CA LEU A 183 -29.91 -36.10 -1.00
C LEU A 183 -31.27 -36.53 -1.56
N LEU A 184 -32.25 -35.62 -1.61
CA LEU A 184 -33.55 -35.87 -2.23
C LEU A 184 -33.42 -36.16 -3.73
N LYS A 185 -32.61 -35.38 -4.47
CA LYS A 185 -32.33 -35.61 -5.90
C LYS A 185 -31.66 -36.95 -6.17
N LEU A 186 -30.87 -37.46 -5.23
CA LEU A 186 -30.22 -38.77 -5.31
C LEU A 186 -31.11 -39.92 -4.85
N GLY A 187 -32.34 -39.64 -4.37
CA GLY A 187 -33.27 -40.64 -3.85
C GLY A 187 -32.92 -41.15 -2.44
N PHE A 188 -32.09 -40.43 -1.70
CA PHE A 188 -31.70 -40.79 -0.33
C PHE A 188 -32.57 -40.09 0.72
N LYS A 189 -32.77 -40.77 1.85
CA LYS A 189 -33.39 -40.17 3.04
C LYS A 189 -32.40 -39.22 3.72
N ASN A 190 -32.92 -38.11 4.24
CA ASN A 190 -32.14 -37.20 5.08
C ASN A 190 -31.80 -37.87 6.42
N ASN A 191 -30.57 -38.36 6.58
CA ASN A 191 -30.08 -38.96 7.81
C ASN A 191 -28.55 -38.82 7.92
N ASN A 192 -28.02 -38.92 9.14
CA ASN A 192 -26.60 -38.75 9.43
C ASN A 192 -25.68 -39.70 8.65
N LYS A 193 -26.15 -40.90 8.29
CA LYS A 193 -25.37 -41.88 7.53
C LYS A 193 -25.19 -41.44 6.06
N ASN A 194 -26.24 -40.86 5.48
CA ASN A 194 -26.27 -40.41 4.10
C ASN A 194 -25.55 -39.06 3.93
N HIS A 195 -25.57 -38.19 4.95
CA HIS A 195 -24.70 -37.01 4.98
C HIS A 195 -23.21 -37.41 4.96
N LYS A 196 -22.78 -38.37 5.79
CA LYS A 196 -21.40 -38.91 5.74
C LYS A 196 -21.04 -39.51 4.39
N LEU A 197 -21.99 -40.19 3.73
CA LEU A 197 -21.78 -40.72 2.39
C LEU A 197 -21.58 -39.59 1.37
N LEU A 198 -22.40 -38.53 1.46
CA LEU A 198 -22.31 -37.36 0.59
C LEU A 198 -20.97 -36.64 0.74
N ASP A 199 -20.48 -36.47 1.97
CA ASP A 199 -19.16 -35.89 2.24
C ASP A 199 -18.03 -36.75 1.67
N SER A 200 -18.13 -38.08 1.79
CA SER A 200 -17.18 -38.99 1.14
C SER A 200 -17.20 -38.86 -0.39
N VAL A 201 -18.36 -38.57 -0.99
CA VAL A 201 -18.49 -38.35 -2.43
C VAL A 201 -17.89 -36.99 -2.83
N LYS A 202 -18.10 -35.92 -2.06
CA LYS A 202 -17.44 -34.62 -2.28
C LYS A 202 -15.92 -34.74 -2.26
N GLU A 203 -15.39 -35.47 -1.27
CA GLU A 203 -13.95 -35.76 -1.16
C GLU A 203 -13.40 -36.57 -2.35
N SER A 204 -14.16 -37.56 -2.84
CA SER A 204 -13.82 -38.32 -4.05
C SER A 204 -13.75 -37.41 -5.28
N ILE A 205 -14.76 -36.55 -5.46
CA ILE A 205 -14.83 -35.58 -6.57
C ILE A 205 -13.63 -34.63 -6.51
N TYR A 206 -13.33 -34.05 -5.34
CA TYR A 206 -12.21 -33.13 -5.16
C TYR A 206 -10.87 -33.79 -5.52
N LYS A 207 -10.62 -35.02 -5.04
CA LYS A 207 -9.38 -35.75 -5.35
C LYS A 207 -9.24 -36.07 -6.84
N LYS A 208 -10.33 -36.48 -7.50
CA LYS A 208 -10.34 -36.79 -8.94
C LYS A 208 -10.09 -35.54 -9.78
N LEU A 209 -10.80 -34.45 -9.50
CA LEU A 209 -10.63 -33.17 -10.22
C LEU A 209 -9.25 -32.57 -9.96
N LYS A 210 -8.76 -32.59 -8.72
CA LYS A 210 -7.41 -32.13 -8.39
C LYS A 210 -6.34 -32.90 -9.16
N LYS A 211 -6.41 -34.24 -9.14
CA LYS A 211 -5.44 -35.08 -9.87
C LYS A 211 -5.45 -34.79 -11.38
N PHE A 212 -6.62 -34.50 -11.93
CA PHE A 212 -6.78 -34.18 -13.35
C PHE A 212 -6.25 -32.78 -13.70
N ILE A 213 -6.59 -31.75 -12.91
CA ILE A 213 -6.12 -30.38 -13.13
C ILE A 213 -4.58 -30.29 -13.06
N TYR A 214 -3.95 -31.05 -12.15
CA TYR A 214 -2.49 -31.09 -12.03
C TYR A 214 -1.79 -32.10 -12.95
N SER A 215 -2.53 -32.75 -13.87
CA SER A 215 -1.95 -33.56 -14.93
C SER A 215 -1.87 -32.74 -16.23
N ASP A 216 -0.80 -32.91 -17.01
CA ASP A 216 -0.57 -32.23 -18.31
C ASP A 216 -1.66 -32.50 -19.37
N GLU A 217 -2.69 -33.29 -19.05
CA GLU A 217 -3.84 -33.59 -19.91
C GLU A 217 -4.99 -32.56 -19.79
N CYS A 218 -4.88 -31.61 -18.86
CA CYS A 218 -5.92 -30.63 -18.59
C CYS A 218 -5.69 -29.31 -19.35
N ASP A 219 -6.17 -29.25 -20.59
CA ASP A 219 -6.18 -28.02 -21.40
C ASP A 219 -7.31 -27.08 -20.95
N ILE A 220 -7.06 -26.40 -19.82
CA ILE A 220 -7.80 -25.20 -19.41
C ILE A 220 -6.85 -24.03 -19.65
N SER A 221 -6.56 -23.77 -20.93
CA SER A 221 -5.84 -22.57 -21.34
C SER A 221 -6.64 -21.32 -20.93
N PHE A 222 -5.96 -20.46 -20.17
CA PHE A 222 -6.37 -19.10 -19.82
C PHE A 222 -6.19 -18.17 -21.02
#